data_AF-A0A4V5NIN2-F1
#
_entry.id   AF-A0A4V5NIN2-F1
#
_cell.length_a   1.000
_cell.length_b   1.000
_cell.length_c   1.000
_cell.angle_alpha   90.00
_cell.angle_beta   90.00
_cell.angle_gamma   90.00
#
_symmetry.space_group_name_H-M   'P 1'
#
loop_
_entity.id
_entity.type
_entity.pdbx_description
1 polymer ?
#
loop_
_entity_poly.entity_id
_entity_poly.type
_entity_poly.pdbx_seq_one_letter_code
_entity_poly.pdbx_strand_id
1 'polypeptide(L)'
;MPFTIFTDDCTKLYLDYTSKDIVRSDDDLRIFYTTHTSRVAATELLRFACPACHPHEPCVGWENLHRHLLIEHNSFLYKHCAPKKRIFMHEHRVLTWQELRIHLRAEHGGQAHVLQQHHDIFAQPSTDLRPGGIKAARYITFWELFEYPEGIAEPRMPIAHGRGVRIYQPYFLLQFRRVCKLKPSSDWDQKLAELNQEVMLRHFIADERAAAAVIRDKRAKVMARRREEEEAVHETRWTEADEIPTHNGS
;
A
#
# COMPACT_ATOMS: atom_id res chain seq x y z
N MET A 1 7.65 28.42 -36.17
CA MET A 1 7.67 27.60 -34.94
C MET A 1 8.65 26.46 -35.16
N PRO A 2 9.51 26.11 -34.18
CA PRO A 2 10.51 25.05 -34.37
C PRO A 2 9.84 23.67 -34.44
N PHE A 3 10.36 22.79 -35.31
CA PHE A 3 9.94 21.40 -35.46
C PHE A 3 11.18 20.51 -35.66
N THR A 4 11.09 19.25 -35.25
CA THR A 4 12.23 18.31 -35.26
C THR A 4 11.98 17.17 -36.23
N ILE A 5 12.97 16.84 -37.06
CA ILE A 5 12.91 15.69 -37.99
C ILE A 5 13.89 14.63 -37.51
N PHE A 6 13.41 13.40 -37.29
CA PHE A 6 14.28 12.24 -37.11
C PHE A 6 14.48 11.54 -38.44
N THR A 7 15.75 11.31 -38.77
CA THR A 7 16.17 10.69 -40.00
C THR A 7 17.38 9.79 -39.76
N ASP A 8 17.46 8.72 -40.52
CA ASP A 8 18.60 7.82 -40.64
C ASP A 8 19.60 8.29 -41.72
N ASP A 9 19.20 9.23 -42.58
CA ASP A 9 20.05 9.83 -43.59
C ASP A 9 20.93 10.92 -42.98
N CYS A 10 22.20 10.60 -42.75
CA CYS A 10 23.19 11.53 -42.23
C CYS A 10 23.79 12.48 -43.29
N THR A 11 23.40 12.34 -44.56
CA THR A 11 23.97 13.11 -45.67
C THR A 11 23.07 14.24 -46.16
N LYS A 12 21.76 14.15 -45.90
CA LYS A 12 20.78 15.15 -46.33
C LYS A 12 20.65 16.28 -45.32
N LEU A 13 20.62 17.52 -45.81
CA LEU A 13 20.48 18.71 -44.96
C LEU A 13 19.03 18.93 -44.55
N TYR A 14 18.83 19.58 -43.41
CA TYR A 14 17.51 19.89 -42.86
C TYR A 14 16.59 20.62 -43.87
N LEU A 15 17.14 21.54 -44.66
CA LEU A 15 16.39 22.36 -45.62
C LEU A 15 15.90 21.56 -46.84
N ASP A 16 16.49 20.39 -47.10
CA ASP A 16 16.15 19.56 -48.25
C ASP A 16 15.00 18.60 -47.95
N TYR A 17 14.56 18.52 -46.69
CA TYR A 17 13.41 17.71 -46.32
C TYR A 17 12.10 18.42 -46.70
N THR A 18 11.31 17.72 -47.50
CA THR A 18 9.98 18.17 -47.92
C THR A 18 8.90 17.30 -47.28
N SER A 19 7.64 17.74 -47.37
CA SER A 19 6.49 16.98 -46.89
C SER A 19 6.36 15.58 -47.50
N LYS A 20 6.98 15.32 -48.65
CA LYS A 20 7.00 14.01 -49.31
C LYS A 20 7.98 13.02 -48.67
N ASP A 21 9.00 13.53 -47.98
CA ASP A 21 10.01 12.73 -47.29
C ASP A 21 9.55 12.27 -45.90
N ILE A 22 8.42 12.80 -45.44
CA ILE A 22 7.87 12.54 -44.11
C ILE A 22 6.90 11.36 -44.22
N VAL A 23 7.27 10.24 -43.59
CA VAL A 23 6.44 9.02 -43.56
C VAL A 23 5.38 9.10 -42.46
N ARG A 24 5.70 9.77 -41.34
CA ARG A 24 4.77 9.90 -40.21
C ARG A 24 5.10 11.15 -39.38
N SER A 25 4.09 11.75 -38.76
CA SER A 25 4.24 12.84 -37.79
C SER A 25 3.64 12.49 -36.44
N ASP A 26 4.16 13.11 -35.40
CA ASP A 26 3.55 13.24 -34.07
C ASP A 26 3.22 14.72 -33.89
N ASP A 27 1.93 15.06 -33.99
CA ASP A 27 1.49 16.45 -34.02
C ASP A 27 1.54 17.11 -32.64
N ASP A 28 1.45 16.31 -31.57
CA ASP A 28 1.52 16.77 -30.17
C ASP A 28 2.95 17.21 -29.82
N LEU A 29 3.94 16.42 -30.25
CA LEU A 29 5.35 16.72 -30.02
C LEU A 29 6.00 17.51 -31.18
N ARG A 30 5.29 17.67 -32.30
CA ARG A 30 5.78 18.27 -33.56
C ARG A 30 7.08 17.63 -34.05
N ILE A 31 7.07 16.30 -34.02
CA ILE A 31 8.17 15.46 -34.45
C ILE A 31 7.79 14.77 -35.74
N PHE A 32 8.67 14.84 -36.74
CA PHE A 32 8.49 14.20 -38.03
C PHE A 32 9.50 13.07 -38.21
N TYR A 33 9.07 11.98 -38.85
CA TYR A 33 9.89 10.79 -39.07
C TYR A 33 10.01 10.49 -40.56
N THR A 34 11.23 10.29 -41.04
CA THR A 34 11.49 9.97 -42.45
C THR A 34 11.35 8.47 -42.75
N THR A 35 11.55 7.62 -41.74
CA THR A 35 11.51 6.15 -41.90
C THR A 35 10.87 5.50 -40.68
N HIS A 36 10.43 4.24 -40.83
CA HIS A 36 9.89 3.48 -39.70
C HIS A 36 10.98 3.19 -38.64
N THR A 37 12.22 2.96 -39.08
CA THR A 37 13.39 2.74 -38.24
C THR A 37 13.71 3.96 -37.37
N SER A 38 13.78 5.15 -37.98
CA SER A 38 13.99 6.41 -37.25
C SER A 38 12.88 6.68 -36.23
N ARG A 39 11.62 6.33 -36.56
CA ARG A 39 10.51 6.40 -35.61
C ARG A 39 10.68 5.48 -34.41
N VAL A 40 11.06 4.21 -34.63
CA VAL A 40 11.26 3.25 -33.53
C VAL A 40 12.39 3.71 -32.61
N ALA A 41 13.51 4.13 -33.18
CA ALA A 41 14.65 4.68 -32.42
C ALA A 41 14.28 5.95 -31.65
N ALA A 42 13.57 6.90 -32.28
CA ALA A 42 13.10 8.10 -31.62
C ALA A 42 12.10 7.79 -30.50
N THR A 43 11.20 6.82 -30.70
CA THR A 43 10.26 6.37 -29.67
C THR A 43 11.01 5.84 -28.44
N GLU A 44 12.13 5.15 -28.64
CA GLU A 44 12.98 4.68 -27.55
C GLU A 44 13.65 5.84 -26.80
N LEU A 45 14.15 6.85 -27.51
CA LEU A 45 14.75 8.07 -26.92
C LEU A 45 13.74 8.93 -26.15
N LEU A 46 12.48 8.92 -26.56
CA LEU A 46 11.37 9.67 -25.95
C LEU A 46 10.76 8.94 -24.75
N ARG A 47 11.09 7.67 -24.51
CA ARG A 47 10.64 6.96 -23.31
C ARG A 47 11.21 7.62 -22.07
N PHE A 48 10.41 7.62 -20.99
CA PHE A 48 10.88 7.97 -19.65
C PHE A 48 11.91 6.94 -19.20
N ALA A 49 13.17 7.17 -19.52
CA ALA A 49 14.30 6.35 -19.13
C ALA A 49 15.02 7.00 -17.96
N CYS A 50 15.55 6.18 -17.03
CA CYS A 50 16.45 6.70 -16.01
C CYS A 50 17.79 7.11 -16.66
N PRO A 51 18.20 8.40 -16.59
CA PRO A 51 19.49 8.87 -17.11
C PRO A 51 20.69 8.42 -16.28
N ALA A 52 20.49 7.94 -15.04
CA ALA A 52 21.56 7.50 -14.14
C ALA A 52 21.85 5.98 -14.21
N CYS A 53 20.90 5.18 -14.70
CA CYS A 53 21.08 3.73 -14.88
C CYS A 53 21.56 3.40 -16.28
N HIS A 54 22.56 2.52 -16.37
CA HIS A 54 22.93 1.83 -17.60
C HIS A 54 22.92 0.31 -17.34
N PRO A 55 22.09 -0.50 -18.05
CA PRO A 55 21.12 -0.14 -19.10
C PRO A 55 19.94 0.68 -18.57
N HIS A 56 19.38 1.54 -19.43
CA HIS A 56 18.30 2.46 -19.08
C HIS A 56 17.00 1.71 -18.73
N GLU A 57 16.61 1.73 -17.46
CA GLU A 57 15.35 1.15 -17.01
C GLU A 57 14.16 2.05 -17.43
N PRO A 58 13.13 1.50 -18.12
CA PRO A 58 11.97 2.28 -18.54
C PRO A 58 11.03 2.54 -17.35
N CYS A 59 10.80 3.82 -17.06
CA CYS A 59 9.83 4.30 -16.08
C CYS A 59 8.46 4.55 -16.73
N VAL A 60 7.39 4.29 -15.99
CA VAL A 60 6.02 4.59 -16.44
C VAL A 60 5.68 6.03 -16.04
N GLY A 61 6.11 7.01 -16.83
CA GLY A 61 5.79 8.43 -16.64
C GLY A 61 6.70 9.20 -15.67
N TRP A 62 6.46 10.51 -15.59
CA TRP A 62 7.25 11.46 -14.79
C TRP A 62 7.26 11.17 -13.28
N GLU A 63 6.12 10.78 -12.70
CA GLU A 63 6.03 10.54 -11.25
C GLU A 63 6.86 9.35 -10.81
N ASN A 64 6.84 8.27 -11.59
CA ASN A 64 7.65 7.09 -11.34
C ASN A 64 9.13 7.39 -11.56
N LEU A 65 9.49 8.17 -12.58
CA LEU A 65 10.87 8.57 -12.80
C LEU A 65 11.42 9.43 -11.66
N HIS A 66 10.67 10.43 -11.20
CA HIS A 66 11.11 11.26 -10.07
C HIS A 66 11.27 10.43 -8.79
N ARG A 67 10.36 9.49 -8.56
CA ARG A 67 10.45 8.55 -7.44
C ARG A 67 11.66 7.64 -7.56
N HIS A 68 11.92 7.09 -8.74
CA HIS A 68 13.07 6.22 -9.01
C HIS A 68 14.40 6.97 -8.78
N LEU A 69 14.54 8.17 -9.35
CA LEU A 69 15.74 9.00 -9.14
C LEU A 69 15.96 9.37 -7.67
N LEU A 70 14.89 9.61 -6.92
CA LEU A 70 14.97 9.90 -5.49
C LEU A 70 15.41 8.68 -4.68
N ILE A 71 14.83 7.51 -4.93
CA ILE A 71 15.06 6.31 -4.12
C ILE A 71 16.40 5.65 -4.47
N GLU A 72 16.67 5.43 -5.76
CA GLU A 72 17.82 4.66 -6.22
C GLU A 72 19.10 5.50 -6.33
N HIS A 73 18.96 6.81 -6.60
CA HIS A 73 20.10 7.68 -6.92
C HIS A 73 20.20 8.92 -6.01
N ASN A 74 19.30 9.08 -5.04
CA ASN A 74 19.22 10.26 -4.16
C ASN A 74 19.33 11.60 -4.93
N SER A 75 18.62 11.65 -6.04
CA SER A 75 18.86 12.56 -7.14
C SER A 75 17.55 13.10 -7.71
N PHE A 76 17.59 14.27 -8.34
CA PHE A 76 16.38 15.02 -8.67
C PHE A 76 16.34 15.54 -10.11
N LEU A 77 15.12 15.59 -10.66
CA LEU A 77 14.78 16.32 -11.88
C LEU A 77 13.68 17.33 -11.55
N TYR A 78 13.84 18.57 -12.02
CA TYR A 78 12.85 19.60 -11.80
C TYR A 78 11.77 19.58 -12.90
N LYS A 79 10.54 19.26 -12.49
CA LYS A 79 9.36 19.02 -13.36
C LYS A 79 9.08 20.14 -14.36
N HIS A 80 9.34 21.40 -14.00
CA HIS A 80 9.05 22.53 -14.88
C HIS A 80 10.19 22.89 -15.84
N CYS A 81 11.42 22.46 -15.56
CA CYS A 81 12.54 22.59 -16.50
C CYS A 81 12.58 21.46 -17.52
N ALA A 82 12.16 20.26 -17.13
CA ALA A 82 12.12 19.10 -17.99
C ALA A 82 11.45 19.39 -19.36
N PRO A 83 10.19 19.84 -19.43
CA PRO A 83 9.52 20.07 -20.71
C PRO A 83 9.97 21.36 -21.44
N LYS A 84 10.64 22.30 -20.75
CA LYS A 84 11.00 23.61 -21.34
C LYS A 84 12.39 23.67 -21.95
N LYS A 85 13.31 22.79 -21.54
CA LYS A 85 14.72 22.93 -21.91
C LYS A 85 15.25 21.82 -22.81
N ARG A 86 14.73 20.59 -22.72
CA ARG A 86 15.20 19.45 -23.51
C ARG A 86 14.05 18.48 -23.78
N ILE A 87 13.95 17.98 -25.01
CA ILE A 87 12.91 17.01 -25.40
C ILE A 87 13.30 15.60 -24.93
N PHE A 88 14.60 15.38 -24.69
CA PHE A 88 15.18 14.07 -24.45
C PHE A 88 15.51 13.80 -22.99
N MET A 89 15.04 12.65 -22.50
CA MET A 89 15.24 12.17 -21.13
C MET A 89 16.70 12.04 -20.73
N HIS A 90 17.53 11.52 -21.63
CA HIS A 90 18.97 11.31 -21.41
C HIS A 90 19.78 12.61 -21.37
N GLU A 91 19.28 13.68 -21.99
CA GLU A 91 19.96 14.98 -21.93
C GLU A 91 19.64 15.74 -20.66
N HIS A 92 18.64 15.32 -19.88
CA HIS A 92 18.36 15.95 -18.61
C HIS A 92 19.45 15.67 -17.60
N ARG A 93 20.11 16.74 -17.15
CA ARG A 93 21.03 16.67 -16.03
C ARG A 93 20.25 16.39 -14.76
N VAL A 94 20.55 15.24 -14.17
CA VAL A 94 20.12 14.91 -12.82
C VAL A 94 20.90 15.75 -11.82
N LEU A 95 20.21 16.35 -10.87
CA LEU A 95 20.78 17.26 -9.88
C LEU A 95 20.79 16.60 -8.51
N THR A 96 21.89 16.77 -7.78
CA THR A 96 21.89 16.50 -6.33
C THR A 96 21.05 17.56 -5.60
N TRP A 97 20.71 17.31 -4.35
CA TRP A 97 19.91 18.25 -3.55
C TRP A 97 20.51 19.66 -3.47
N GLN A 98 21.83 19.75 -3.26
CA GLN A 98 22.53 21.03 -3.16
C GLN A 98 22.47 21.78 -4.50
N GLU A 99 22.69 21.06 -5.60
CA GLU A 99 22.63 21.63 -6.95
C GLU A 99 21.23 22.05 -7.34
N LEU A 100 20.19 21.30 -6.93
CA LEU A 100 18.80 21.67 -7.15
C LEU A 100 18.45 22.96 -6.41
N ARG A 101 18.92 23.14 -5.17
CA ARG A 101 18.72 24.39 -4.42
C ARG A 101 19.39 25.59 -5.10
N ILE A 102 20.61 25.40 -5.61
CA ILE A 102 21.33 26.43 -6.34
C ILE A 102 20.60 26.75 -7.65
N HIS A 103 20.20 25.72 -8.40
CA HIS A 103 19.46 25.86 -9.65
C HIS A 103 18.13 26.61 -9.45
N LEU A 104 17.33 26.24 -8.45
CA LEU A 104 16.07 26.90 -8.17
C LEU A 104 16.26 28.35 -7.73
N ARG A 105 17.32 28.66 -6.97
CA ARG A 105 17.63 30.03 -6.58
C ARG A 105 18.09 30.86 -7.78
N ALA A 106 18.93 30.29 -8.65
CA ALA A 106 19.52 30.99 -9.79
C ALA A 106 18.51 31.20 -10.93
N GLU A 107 17.70 30.19 -11.24
CA GLU A 107 16.85 30.18 -12.43
C GLU A 107 15.34 30.36 -12.12
N HIS A 108 14.93 30.13 -10.87
CA HIS A 108 13.52 30.10 -10.48
C HIS A 108 13.26 30.88 -9.18
N GLY A 109 13.90 32.04 -9.02
CA GLY A 109 13.95 32.82 -7.76
C GLY A 109 12.63 33.04 -6.99
N GLY A 110 11.46 32.94 -7.63
CA GLY A 110 10.14 32.99 -6.97
C GLY A 110 9.57 31.65 -6.45
N GLN A 111 10.14 30.52 -6.86
CA GLN A 111 9.69 29.17 -6.50
C GLN A 111 10.54 28.48 -5.44
N ALA A 112 11.49 29.21 -4.83
CA ALA A 112 12.28 28.69 -3.71
C ALA A 112 11.39 28.22 -2.53
N HIS A 113 10.20 28.78 -2.37
CA HIS A 113 9.22 28.35 -1.35
C HIS A 113 8.65 26.94 -1.61
N VAL A 114 8.68 26.44 -2.85
CA VAL A 114 8.22 25.08 -3.19
C VAL A 114 9.12 24.03 -2.53
N LEU A 115 10.41 24.36 -2.31
CA LEU A 115 11.31 23.53 -1.50
C LEU A 115 10.94 23.52 -0.01
N GLN A 116 10.32 24.58 0.52
CA GLN A 116 9.84 24.59 1.91
C GLN A 116 8.61 23.71 2.10
N GLN A 117 7.71 23.66 1.12
CA GLN A 117 6.53 22.76 1.18
C GLN A 117 6.90 21.28 1.04
N HIS A 118 7.99 20.98 0.32
CA HIS A 118 8.47 19.60 0.19
C HIS A 118 9.65 19.26 1.12
N HIS A 119 10.06 20.16 2.01
CA HIS A 119 11.08 19.88 3.03
C HIS A 119 10.74 18.61 3.83
N ASP A 120 9.44 18.34 4.03
CA ASP A 120 8.95 17.19 4.79
C ASP A 120 9.02 15.86 4.00
N ILE A 121 9.07 15.90 2.67
CA ILE A 121 9.33 14.71 1.83
C ILE A 121 10.85 14.49 1.67
N PHE A 122 11.64 15.55 1.84
CA PHE A 122 13.08 15.59 1.53
C PHE A 122 14.02 15.66 2.73
N ALA A 123 13.50 15.62 3.97
CA ALA A 123 14.31 15.76 5.18
C ALA A 123 15.18 14.53 5.52
N GLN A 124 14.88 13.34 4.99
CA GLN A 124 15.76 12.16 4.97
C GLN A 124 15.02 10.97 4.33
N PRO A 125 15.44 10.43 3.17
CA PRO A 125 14.81 9.23 2.60
C PRO A 125 15.10 7.95 3.40
N SER A 126 16.11 7.93 4.28
CA SER A 126 16.59 6.69 4.91
C SER A 126 16.24 6.48 6.39
N THR A 127 15.59 7.44 7.07
CA THR A 127 15.35 7.36 8.52
C THR A 127 13.92 7.70 8.96
N ASP A 128 13.09 8.24 8.07
CA ASP A 128 11.78 8.77 8.48
C ASP A 128 10.70 7.68 8.50
N LEU A 129 10.59 6.99 9.64
CA LEU A 129 9.54 6.00 9.92
C LEU A 129 8.17 6.64 10.18
N ARG A 130 7.96 7.87 9.72
CA ARG A 130 6.65 8.53 9.79
C ARG A 130 5.64 7.72 8.98
N PRO A 131 4.35 7.76 9.39
CA PRO A 131 3.29 7.05 8.68
C PRO A 131 3.22 7.31 7.17
N GLY A 132 3.64 8.50 6.71
CA GLY A 132 3.72 8.83 5.28
C GLY A 132 4.77 8.03 4.52
N GLY A 133 5.97 7.85 5.10
CA GLY A 133 7.06 7.07 4.49
C GLY A 133 6.72 5.58 4.39
N ILE A 134 6.11 5.02 5.45
CA ILE A 134 5.67 3.62 5.47
C ILE A 134 4.56 3.37 4.43
N LYS A 135 3.63 4.31 4.24
CA LYS A 135 2.56 4.19 3.23
C LYS A 135 3.07 4.19 1.78
N ALA A 136 4.21 4.83 1.54
CA ALA A 136 4.83 4.88 0.21
C ALA A 136 5.81 3.72 -0.06
N ALA A 137 6.15 2.93 0.98
CA ALA A 137 7.10 1.83 0.88
C ALA A 137 6.51 0.64 0.08
N ARG A 138 7.39 -0.10 -0.62
CA ARG A 138 7.01 -1.32 -1.34
C ARG A 138 7.11 -2.53 -0.41
N TYR A 139 6.20 -3.49 -0.60
CA TYR A 139 6.35 -4.80 0.02
C TYR A 139 7.57 -5.51 -0.56
N ILE A 140 8.42 -6.03 0.31
CA ILE A 140 9.53 -6.89 -0.08
C ILE A 140 8.94 -8.17 -0.69
N THR A 141 9.20 -8.42 -1.97
CA THR A 141 8.74 -9.63 -2.68
C THR A 141 9.77 -10.73 -2.67
N PHE A 142 11.05 -10.37 -2.74
CA PHE A 142 12.20 -11.27 -2.75
C PHE A 142 13.11 -10.91 -1.57
N TRP A 143 13.02 -11.68 -0.47
CA TRP A 143 13.82 -11.44 0.72
C TRP A 143 15.29 -11.86 0.56
N GLU A 144 15.58 -12.76 -0.39
CA GLU A 144 16.91 -13.36 -0.60
C GLU A 144 17.92 -12.33 -1.14
N LEU A 145 17.40 -11.25 -1.72
CA LEU A 145 18.18 -10.18 -2.31
C LEU A 145 18.26 -8.95 -1.41
N PHE A 146 17.73 -9.03 -0.18
CA PHE A 146 17.67 -7.88 0.72
C PHE A 146 18.76 -7.98 1.79
N GLU A 147 19.74 -7.10 1.71
CA GLU A 147 20.79 -6.97 2.70
C GLU A 147 20.33 -6.06 3.85
N TYR A 148 20.45 -6.55 5.08
CA TYR A 148 20.15 -5.76 6.26
C TYR A 148 21.39 -4.98 6.72
N PRO A 149 21.24 -3.71 7.13
CA PRO A 149 22.36 -2.90 7.60
C PRO A 149 22.97 -3.47 8.89
N GLU A 150 24.24 -3.12 9.12
CA GLU A 150 25.04 -3.64 10.23
C GLU A 150 24.36 -3.43 11.59
N GLY A 151 24.23 -4.51 12.37
CA GLY A 151 23.55 -4.51 13.68
C GLY A 151 22.07 -4.88 13.64
N ILE A 152 21.45 -5.06 12.46
CA ILE A 152 20.12 -5.67 12.32
C ILE A 152 20.29 -7.14 11.95
N ALA A 153 19.83 -8.04 12.82
CA ALA A 153 19.87 -9.46 12.55
C ALA A 153 18.83 -9.82 11.49
N GLU A 154 19.26 -10.56 10.48
CA GLU A 154 18.42 -11.06 9.40
C GLU A 154 17.37 -12.04 9.93
N PRO A 155 16.19 -12.12 9.29
CA PRO A 155 15.23 -13.15 9.62
C PRO A 155 15.78 -14.51 9.19
N ARG A 156 15.99 -15.43 10.15
CA ARG A 156 16.19 -16.85 9.82
C ARG A 156 15.03 -17.31 8.95
N MET A 157 15.34 -17.67 7.69
CA MET A 157 14.47 -18.20 6.62
C MET A 157 12.99 -18.30 7.03
N PRO A 158 12.11 -17.39 6.56
CA PRO A 158 10.72 -17.41 6.96
C PRO A 158 10.11 -18.76 6.63
N ILE A 159 9.47 -19.39 7.61
CA ILE A 159 8.84 -20.69 7.41
C ILE A 159 7.70 -20.48 6.42
N ALA A 160 7.90 -20.89 5.17
CA ALA A 160 6.90 -20.78 4.13
C ALA A 160 5.83 -21.86 4.36
N HIS A 161 4.78 -21.52 5.12
CA HIS A 161 3.59 -22.35 5.21
C HIS A 161 2.69 -22.08 4.00
N GLY A 162 3.03 -22.69 2.87
CA GLY A 162 2.21 -22.61 1.65
C GLY A 162 2.05 -21.18 1.09
N ARG A 163 1.34 -21.09 -0.04
CA ARG A 163 1.26 -19.88 -0.87
C ARG A 163 0.86 -18.62 -0.07
N GLY A 164 1.84 -17.74 0.16
CA GLY A 164 1.62 -16.36 0.60
C GLY A 164 1.73 -16.08 2.10
N VAL A 165 1.90 -17.10 2.95
CA VAL A 165 2.05 -16.88 4.40
C VAL A 165 3.52 -16.68 4.74
N ARG A 166 3.84 -15.54 5.37
CA ARG A 166 5.20 -15.19 5.82
C ARG A 166 5.24 -15.17 7.33
N ILE A 167 6.08 -16.02 7.90
CA ILE A 167 6.24 -16.13 9.34
C ILE A 167 7.63 -15.66 9.73
N TYR A 168 7.66 -14.59 10.51
CA TYR A 168 8.89 -14.03 11.04
C TYR A 168 9.12 -14.49 12.47
N GLN A 169 10.39 -14.74 12.80
CA GLN A 169 10.76 -15.12 14.15
C GLN A 169 10.54 -13.97 15.14
N PRO A 170 10.12 -14.26 16.39
CA PRO A 170 9.87 -13.22 17.38
C PRO A 170 11.07 -12.29 17.61
N TYR A 171 12.29 -12.83 17.67
CA TYR A 171 13.51 -12.01 17.86
C TYR A 171 13.71 -11.00 16.73
N PHE A 172 13.37 -11.36 15.49
CA PHE A 172 13.48 -10.48 14.34
C PHE A 172 12.51 -9.30 14.47
N LEU A 173 11.24 -9.60 14.78
CA LEU A 173 10.19 -8.59 14.94
C LEU A 173 10.49 -7.63 16.11
N LEU A 174 11.12 -8.12 17.17
CA LEU A 174 11.46 -7.32 18.35
C LEU A 174 12.49 -6.22 18.05
N GLN A 175 13.32 -6.37 17.01
CA GLN A 175 14.28 -5.33 16.61
C GLN A 175 13.55 -4.04 16.17
N PHE A 176 12.37 -4.17 15.55
CA PHE A 176 11.57 -3.04 15.09
C PHE A 176 10.89 -2.26 16.22
N ARG A 177 10.80 -2.83 17.43
CA ARG A 177 10.19 -2.14 18.59
C ARG A 177 10.90 -0.83 18.93
N ARG A 178 12.23 -0.80 18.78
CA ARG A 178 13.04 0.40 19.08
C ARG A 178 13.07 1.38 17.91
N VAL A 179 12.68 0.93 16.72
CA VAL A 179 12.79 1.65 15.45
C VAL A 179 11.44 2.30 15.14
N CYS A 180 10.35 1.52 15.08
CA CYS A 180 8.99 1.98 14.81
C CYS A 180 8.28 2.50 16.07
N LYS A 181 8.69 3.68 16.56
CA LYS A 181 8.08 4.32 17.75
C LYS A 181 6.84 5.17 17.45
N LEU A 182 6.59 5.46 16.18
CA LEU A 182 5.52 6.36 15.76
C LEU A 182 4.19 5.62 15.64
N LYS A 183 3.11 6.31 16.02
CA LYS A 183 1.75 5.79 15.85
C LYS A 183 1.44 5.72 14.35
N PRO A 184 0.77 4.65 13.88
CA PRO A 184 0.49 4.45 12.45
C PRO A 184 -0.48 5.49 11.87
N SER A 185 -1.26 6.16 12.73
CA SER A 185 -2.18 7.24 12.34
C SER A 185 -2.34 8.22 13.49
N SER A 186 -2.74 9.46 13.19
CA SER A 186 -3.00 10.50 14.20
C SER A 186 -4.18 10.16 15.11
N ASP A 187 -5.15 9.40 14.59
CA ASP A 187 -6.36 8.94 15.29
C ASP A 187 -6.18 7.57 15.97
N TRP A 188 -4.95 7.06 16.07
CA TRP A 188 -4.67 5.72 16.59
C TRP A 188 -5.19 5.50 18.02
N ASP A 189 -5.00 6.47 18.91
CA ASP A 189 -5.44 6.33 20.30
C ASP A 189 -6.96 6.33 20.43
N GLN A 190 -7.63 7.14 19.60
CA GLN A 190 -9.08 7.20 19.56
C GLN A 190 -9.66 5.88 19.06
N LYS A 191 -9.14 5.34 17.95
CA LYS A 191 -9.53 4.03 17.43
C LYS A 191 -9.29 2.92 18.45
N LEU A 192 -8.17 2.98 19.17
CA LEU A 192 -7.87 2.00 20.22
C LEU A 192 -8.86 2.09 21.39
N ALA A 193 -9.23 3.31 21.80
CA ALA A 193 -10.22 3.54 22.84
C ALA A 193 -11.61 3.05 22.43
N GLU A 194 -12.04 3.36 21.20
CA GLU A 194 -13.31 2.88 20.62
C GLU A 194 -13.34 1.34 20.55
N LEU A 195 -12.26 0.71 20.06
CA LEU A 195 -12.17 -0.74 20.01
C LEU A 195 -12.20 -1.37 21.40
N ASN A 196 -11.50 -0.78 22.38
CA ASN A 196 -11.54 -1.26 23.76
C ASN A 196 -12.94 -1.13 24.37
N GLN A 197 -13.66 -0.04 24.10
CA GLN A 197 -15.04 0.12 24.51
C GLN A 197 -15.94 -0.91 23.85
N GLU A 198 -15.77 -1.17 22.55
CA GLU A 198 -16.52 -2.20 21.84
C GLU A 198 -16.28 -3.60 22.43
N VAL A 199 -15.03 -3.94 22.72
CA VAL A 199 -14.66 -5.21 23.37
C VAL A 199 -15.28 -5.32 24.75
N MET A 200 -15.29 -4.24 25.54
CA MET A 200 -15.93 -4.21 26.86
C MET A 200 -17.45 -4.39 26.76
N LEU A 201 -18.11 -3.72 25.82
CA LEU A 201 -19.54 -3.87 25.57
C LEU A 201 -19.89 -5.30 25.11
N ARG A 202 -19.06 -5.89 24.25
CA ARG A 202 -19.24 -7.29 23.81
C ARG A 202 -19.14 -8.27 24.97
N HIS A 203 -18.17 -8.11 25.87
CA HIS A 203 -18.06 -8.93 27.07
C HIS A 203 -19.26 -8.74 27.98
N PHE A 204 -19.67 -7.49 28.24
CA PHE A 204 -20.85 -7.20 29.06
C PHE A 204 -22.13 -7.85 28.50
N ILE A 205 -22.38 -7.73 27.19
CA ILE A 205 -23.52 -8.37 26.52
C ILE A 205 -23.42 -9.90 26.60
N ALA A 206 -22.22 -10.47 26.46
CA ALA A 206 -22.01 -11.91 26.59
C ALA A 206 -22.32 -12.39 28.02
N ASP A 207 -21.90 -11.64 29.04
CA ASP A 207 -22.17 -11.92 30.44
C ASP A 207 -23.68 -11.81 30.76
N GLU A 208 -24.36 -10.77 30.27
CA GLU A 208 -25.82 -10.65 30.41
C GLU A 208 -26.57 -11.81 29.73
N ARG A 209 -26.14 -12.21 28.53
CA ARG A 209 -26.73 -13.36 27.82
C ARG A 209 -26.51 -14.66 28.58
N ALA A 210 -25.32 -14.86 29.16
CA ALA A 210 -25.03 -16.01 30.00
C ALA A 210 -25.91 -16.03 31.25
N ALA A 211 -26.06 -14.90 31.94
CA ALA A 211 -26.93 -14.77 33.10
C ALA A 211 -28.41 -15.05 32.76
N ALA A 212 -28.90 -14.49 31.64
CA ALA A 212 -30.26 -14.72 31.16
C ALA A 212 -30.50 -16.20 30.78
N ALA A 213 -29.50 -16.87 30.21
CA ALA A 213 -29.57 -18.29 29.90
C ALA A 213 -29.69 -19.15 31.18
N VAL A 214 -28.93 -18.82 32.23
CA VAL A 214 -29.03 -19.49 33.54
C VAL A 214 -30.42 -19.31 34.15
N ILE A 215 -30.98 -18.10 34.09
CA ILE A 215 -32.33 -17.84 34.60
C ILE A 215 -33.38 -18.63 33.81
N ARG A 216 -33.26 -18.66 32.47
CA ARG A 216 -34.16 -19.44 31.60
C ARG A 216 -34.07 -20.94 31.88
N ASP A 217 -32.87 -21.48 32.05
CA ASP A 217 -32.65 -22.89 32.40
C ASP A 217 -33.26 -23.23 33.78
N LYS A 218 -33.05 -22.39 34.79
CA LYS A 218 -33.69 -22.56 36.11
C LYS A 218 -35.22 -22.56 36.00
N ARG A 219 -35.80 -21.63 35.24
CA ARG A 219 -37.26 -21.57 35.03
C ARG A 219 -37.76 -22.80 34.28
N ALA A 220 -37.05 -23.27 33.26
CA ALA A 220 -37.41 -24.48 32.52
C ALA A 220 -37.41 -25.71 33.43
N LYS A 221 -36.39 -25.86 34.29
CA LYS A 221 -36.32 -26.95 35.28
C LYS A 221 -37.47 -26.92 36.29
N VAL A 222 -37.84 -25.73 36.78
CA VAL A 222 -38.99 -25.59 37.69
C VAL A 222 -40.30 -25.96 36.99
N MET A 223 -40.50 -25.51 35.75
CA MET A 223 -41.69 -25.86 34.98
C MET A 223 -41.75 -27.34 34.63
N ALA A 224 -40.62 -27.98 34.34
CA ALA A 224 -40.54 -29.42 34.11
C ALA A 224 -40.91 -30.21 35.37
N ARG A 225 -40.34 -29.85 36.53
CA ARG A 225 -40.68 -30.50 37.80
C ARG A 225 -42.17 -30.36 38.13
N ARG A 226 -42.75 -29.19 37.88
CA ARG A 226 -44.18 -28.96 38.09
C ARG A 226 -45.04 -29.81 37.15
N ARG A 227 -44.63 -30.01 35.90
CA ARG A 227 -45.33 -30.91 34.96
C ARG A 227 -45.22 -32.36 35.40
N GLU A 228 -44.05 -32.81 35.83
CA GLU A 228 -43.86 -34.15 36.39
C GLU A 228 -44.72 -34.37 37.64
N GLU A 229 -44.81 -33.38 38.53
CA GLU A 229 -45.71 -33.40 39.69
C GLU A 229 -47.19 -33.45 39.27
N GLU A 230 -47.60 -32.66 38.26
CA GLU A 230 -48.98 -32.67 37.72
C GLU A 230 -49.32 -34.00 37.01
N GLU A 231 -48.38 -34.58 36.26
CA GLU A 231 -48.51 -35.89 35.62
C GLU A 231 -48.61 -37.01 36.66
N ALA A 232 -47.77 -37.00 37.70
CA ALA A 232 -47.81 -37.96 38.79
C ALA A 232 -49.15 -37.90 39.56
N VAL A 233 -49.65 -36.70 39.86
CA VAL A 233 -50.96 -36.53 40.51
C VAL A 233 -52.10 -37.05 39.63
N HIS A 234 -52.05 -36.77 38.33
CA HIS A 234 -53.03 -37.30 37.38
C HIS A 234 -52.98 -38.82 37.35
N GLU A 235 -51.79 -39.42 37.28
CA GLU A 235 -51.63 -40.88 37.25
C GLU A 235 -52.11 -41.56 38.55
N THR A 236 -51.79 -41.01 39.73
CA THR A 236 -52.32 -41.51 41.01
C THR A 236 -53.85 -41.44 41.09
N ARG A 237 -54.45 -40.40 40.52
CA ARG A 237 -55.91 -40.21 40.50
C ARG A 237 -56.63 -41.22 39.60
N TRP A 238 -55.98 -41.65 38.50
CA TRP A 238 -56.51 -42.71 37.65
C TRP A 238 -56.35 -44.10 38.29
N THR A 239 -55.23 -44.37 38.99
CA THR A 239 -55.04 -45.65 39.70
C THR A 239 -55.99 -45.82 40.89
N GLU A 240 -56.31 -44.75 41.62
CA GLU A 240 -57.33 -44.80 42.70
C GLU A 240 -58.76 -44.98 42.18
N ALA A 241 -59.04 -44.58 40.93
CA ALA A 241 -60.36 -44.76 40.32
C ALA A 241 -60.62 -46.23 39.89
N ASP A 242 -59.57 -47.03 39.71
CA ASP A 242 -59.67 -48.46 39.40
C ASP A 242 -59.73 -49.35 40.65
N GLU A 243 -59.46 -48.82 41.85
CA GLU A 243 -59.67 -49.49 43.14
C GLU A 243 -61.08 -49.24 43.71
N ILE A 244 -62.13 -49.52 42.93
CA ILE A 244 -63.48 -49.69 43.50
C ILE A 244 -63.58 -51.13 44.03
N PRO A 245 -63.76 -51.35 45.34
CA PRO A 245 -63.94 -52.70 45.86
C PRO A 245 -65.27 -53.24 45.33
N THR A 246 -65.22 -54.31 44.56
CA THR A 246 -66.39 -55.16 44.31
C THR A 246 -66.76 -55.85 45.63
N HIS A 247 -67.48 -55.12 46.50
CA HIS A 247 -68.05 -55.71 47.70
C HIS A 247 -69.19 -56.63 47.27
N ASN A 248 -68.85 -57.91 47.06
CA ASN A 248 -69.79 -59.01 47.17
C ASN A 248 -70.41 -58.97 48.58
N GLY A 249 -71.73 -59.05 48.66
CA GLY A 249 -72.44 -59.02 49.93
C GLY A 249 -73.94 -59.23 49.76
N SER A 250 -74.30 -60.52 49.67
CA SER A 250 -75.62 -61.15 49.87
C SER A 250 -76.65 -61.13 48.74
#